data_AF-A0A1G1GX15-F1
#
_entry.id   AF-A0A1G1GX15-F1
#
_cell.length_a   1.000
_cell.length_b   1.000
_cell.length_c   1.000
_cell.angle_alpha   90.00
_cell.angle_beta   90.00
_cell.angle_gamma   90.00
#
_symmetry.space_group_name_H-M   'P 1'
#
loop_
_entity.id
_entity.type
_entity.pdbx_description
1 polymer ?
#
loop_
_entity_poly.entity_id
_entity_poly.type
_entity_poly.pdbx_seq_one_letter_code
_entity_poly.pdbx_strand_id
1 'polypeptide(L)'
;MRLFILISVYLALSVAALLGRTSSAWAEATAQSMHWGALAFPDHDRTLTLGFSNDSFTEFDGTGKRYNDMRQTDSFNFGTLSWTEHLEQFKGWNANLTVGAGPTQDKIRRTIQNDFAHRLTGQTYVPIGATRDAIDFMTSGTLTKWTGLLGSDDVFFYGVGGAAGSLYYEPYAQMGFRRLSLLEFLPVVSDYIRFSALARAGRPFSGAAFHEVANYSYLGQASIGIGNYRRTNCDTPWEIEVGLTADSGLFVDHRGDSLKERFVTAAVRYSAVTVETWNDLINQKDYGPTFGARVTLDVLYLYDRLVDSY
;
A
#
# COMPACT_ATOMS: atom_id res chain seq x y z
N MET A 1 -3.74 -29.33 12.48
CA MET A 1 -3.20 -27.99 12.14
C MET A 1 -2.32 -28.02 10.88
N ARG A 2 -1.23 -28.79 10.82
CA ARG A 2 -0.36 -28.90 9.61
C ARG A 2 -1.10 -29.36 8.35
N LEU A 3 -2.02 -30.31 8.47
CA LEU A 3 -2.80 -30.82 7.33
C LEU A 3 -3.76 -29.77 6.74
N PHE A 4 -4.39 -28.95 7.60
CA PHE A 4 -5.27 -27.86 7.16
C PHE A 4 -4.49 -26.75 6.46
N ILE A 5 -3.31 -26.39 6.98
CA ILE A 5 -2.43 -25.41 6.33
C ILE A 5 -1.98 -25.92 4.96
N LEU A 6 -1.60 -27.19 4.86
CA LEU A 6 -1.24 -27.82 3.59
C LEU A 6 -2.42 -27.81 2.61
N ILE A 7 -3.62 -28.20 3.04
CA ILE A 7 -4.81 -28.19 2.17
C ILE A 7 -5.15 -26.77 1.70
N SER A 8 -5.10 -25.76 2.57
CA SER A 8 -5.36 -24.38 2.19
C SER A 8 -4.30 -23.82 1.22
N VAL A 9 -3.04 -24.17 1.43
CA VAL A 9 -1.93 -23.81 0.52
C VAL A 9 -2.10 -24.53 -0.81
N TYR A 10 -2.42 -25.83 -0.83
CA TYR A 10 -2.68 -26.58 -2.06
C TYR A 10 -3.92 -26.06 -2.79
N LEU A 11 -4.98 -25.66 -2.09
CA LEU A 11 -6.18 -25.09 -2.70
C LEU A 11 -5.87 -23.72 -3.32
N ALA A 12 -5.16 -22.86 -2.60
CA ALA A 12 -4.71 -21.55 -3.11
C ALA A 12 -3.78 -21.70 -4.32
N LEU A 13 -2.84 -22.66 -4.27
CA LEU A 13 -1.94 -22.99 -5.38
C LEU A 13 -2.67 -23.62 -6.57
N SER A 14 -3.71 -24.44 -6.33
CA SER A 14 -4.50 -25.08 -7.40
C SER A 14 -5.40 -24.08 -8.11
N VAL A 15 -5.94 -23.10 -7.39
CA VAL A 15 -6.68 -21.97 -7.98
C VAL A 15 -5.73 -21.05 -8.75
N ALA A 16 -4.51 -20.83 -8.23
CA ALA A 16 -3.46 -20.08 -8.91
C ALA A 16 -3.00 -20.73 -10.23
N ALA A 17 -2.89 -22.06 -10.25
CA ALA A 17 -2.45 -22.85 -11.41
C ALA A 17 -3.43 -22.86 -12.60
N LEU A 18 -4.73 -22.62 -12.35
CA LEU A 18 -5.77 -22.72 -13.38
C LEU A 18 -5.87 -21.48 -14.29
N LEU A 19 -5.15 -20.39 -14.04
CA LEU A 19 -5.45 -19.08 -14.64
C LEU A 19 -4.22 -18.35 -15.27
N GLY A 20 -3.30 -19.06 -15.91
CA GLY A 20 -2.43 -18.48 -16.97
C GLY A 20 -1.22 -17.60 -16.55
N ARG A 21 -0.38 -17.32 -17.56
CA ARG A 21 0.98 -16.71 -17.51
C ARG A 21 1.02 -15.30 -16.92
N THR A 22 2.10 -15.00 -16.17
CA THR A 22 2.22 -13.77 -15.38
C THR A 22 3.41 -12.88 -15.74
N SER A 23 3.30 -11.62 -15.30
CA SER A 23 4.40 -10.68 -15.14
C SER A 23 4.43 -10.20 -13.69
N SER A 24 5.64 -9.95 -13.15
CA SER A 24 5.81 -9.40 -11.80
C SER A 24 5.07 -8.08 -11.64
N ALA A 25 3.95 -8.12 -10.93
CA ALA A 25 3.16 -6.96 -10.56
C ALA A 25 3.42 -6.59 -9.08
N TRP A 26 2.71 -5.57 -8.61
CA TRP A 26 2.80 -5.10 -7.23
C TRP A 26 1.73 -5.82 -6.42
N ALA A 27 1.65 -5.50 -5.13
CA ALA A 27 0.46 -5.80 -4.35
C ALA A 27 -0.22 -4.47 -4.06
N GLU A 28 -1.51 -4.34 -4.39
CA GLU A 28 -2.30 -3.22 -3.88
C GLU A 28 -2.17 -3.13 -2.35
N ALA A 29 -1.88 -1.93 -1.86
CA ALA A 29 -1.89 -1.68 -0.43
C ALA A 29 -3.31 -1.87 0.12
N THR A 30 -3.42 -2.47 1.31
CA THR A 30 -4.69 -2.40 2.04
C THR A 30 -5.10 -0.94 2.14
N ALA A 31 -6.38 -0.66 1.90
CA ALA A 31 -6.87 0.71 1.84
C ALA A 31 -6.55 1.56 3.08
N GLN A 32 -6.30 0.97 4.25
CA GLN A 32 -5.78 1.73 5.39
C GLN A 32 -4.40 2.34 5.06
N SER A 33 -3.42 1.54 4.62
CA SER A 33 -2.00 1.92 4.57
C SER A 33 -1.70 3.07 3.62
N MET A 34 -2.57 3.35 2.63
CA MET A 34 -2.40 4.53 1.77
C MET A 34 -2.61 5.85 2.51
N HIS A 35 -3.49 5.89 3.52
CA HIS A 35 -3.65 7.05 4.38
C HIS A 35 -2.45 7.24 5.31
N TRP A 36 -1.59 6.21 5.44
CA TRP A 36 -0.31 6.31 6.13
C TRP A 36 0.85 6.58 5.18
N GLY A 37 0.64 6.60 3.86
CA GLY A 37 1.64 6.95 2.86
C GLY A 37 2.08 5.82 1.93
N ALA A 38 1.60 4.59 2.11
CA ALA A 38 1.92 3.49 1.20
C ALA A 38 1.48 3.80 -0.24
N LEU A 39 2.25 3.34 -1.23
CA LEU A 39 1.94 3.45 -2.64
C LEU A 39 0.65 2.69 -2.96
N ALA A 40 -0.31 3.41 -3.54
CA ALA A 40 -1.67 2.96 -3.77
C ALA A 40 -1.97 2.63 -5.25
N PHE A 41 -0.94 2.50 -6.09
CA PHE A 41 -1.13 2.22 -7.51
C PHE A 41 -1.82 0.86 -7.70
N PRO A 42 -2.86 0.78 -8.54
CA PRO A 42 -3.53 -0.49 -8.79
C PRO A 42 -2.63 -1.45 -9.54
N ASP A 43 -2.88 -2.74 -9.37
CA ASP A 43 -2.16 -3.78 -10.08
C ASP A 43 -2.71 -3.93 -11.51
N HIS A 44 -1.79 -3.83 -12.47
CA HIS A 44 -2.10 -4.08 -13.88
C HIS A 44 -2.14 -5.57 -14.19
N ASP A 45 -1.18 -6.34 -13.70
CA ASP A 45 -1.07 -7.76 -14.05
C ASP A 45 -1.78 -8.63 -13.00
N ARG A 46 -2.12 -9.85 -13.40
CA ARG A 46 -2.63 -10.88 -12.50
C ARG A 46 -1.62 -11.17 -11.38
N THR A 47 -2.08 -11.14 -10.13
CA THR A 47 -1.25 -11.41 -8.94
C THR A 47 -1.97 -12.20 -7.87
N LEU A 48 -1.18 -12.93 -7.08
CA LEU A 48 -1.60 -13.44 -5.77
C LEU A 48 -0.48 -13.18 -4.78
N THR A 49 -0.73 -12.28 -3.83
CA THR A 49 0.30 -11.74 -2.96
C THR A 49 -0.04 -11.92 -1.50
N LEU A 50 0.94 -12.41 -0.73
CA LEU A 50 0.93 -12.35 0.73
C LEU A 50 1.68 -11.11 1.19
N GLY A 51 1.17 -10.41 2.18
CA GLY A 51 1.83 -9.22 2.72
C GLY A 51 1.80 -9.16 4.23
N PHE A 52 2.74 -8.41 4.78
CA PHE A 52 2.71 -7.93 6.15
C PHE A 52 2.96 -6.43 6.14
N SER A 53 2.06 -5.65 6.73
CA SER A 53 2.23 -4.21 6.92
C SER A 53 2.22 -3.84 8.40
N ASN A 54 2.98 -2.81 8.72
CA ASN A 54 2.92 -2.11 10.00
C ASN A 54 2.62 -0.63 9.68
N ASP A 55 1.45 -0.16 10.10
CA ASP A 55 1.04 1.24 10.06
C ASP A 55 0.92 1.75 11.50
N SER A 56 1.36 2.96 11.82
CA SER A 56 1.27 3.48 13.20
C SER A 56 0.68 4.87 13.23
N PHE A 57 -0.22 5.14 14.17
CA PHE A 57 -0.81 6.44 14.44
C PHE A 57 -0.46 6.90 15.85
N THR A 58 -0.05 8.17 15.99
CA THR A 58 0.28 8.76 17.30
C THR A 58 -0.74 9.86 17.63
N GLU A 59 -1.32 9.81 18.82
CA GLU A 59 -2.34 10.78 19.26
C GLU A 59 -1.81 12.22 19.45
N PHE A 60 -0.49 12.39 19.56
CA PHE A 60 0.16 13.65 19.86
C PHE A 60 0.79 14.28 18.61
N ASP A 61 0.55 15.57 18.46
CA ASP A 61 1.39 16.46 17.70
C ASP A 61 2.72 16.66 18.37
N GLY A 62 3.55 17.35 17.63
CA GLY A 62 4.88 17.66 18.04
C GLY A 62 5.20 18.50 19.22
N THR A 63 4.27 19.39 19.49
CA THR A 63 4.28 20.23 20.68
C THR A 63 3.73 19.46 21.88
N GLY A 64 3.42 18.17 21.71
CA GLY A 64 2.85 17.27 22.71
C GLY A 64 1.34 17.47 22.88
N LYS A 65 0.67 18.17 21.96
CA LYS A 65 -0.79 18.39 22.03
C LYS A 65 -1.51 17.29 21.29
N ARG A 66 -2.68 16.90 21.77
CA ARG A 66 -3.50 15.92 21.05
C ARG A 66 -4.08 16.50 19.78
N TYR A 67 -4.15 15.68 18.74
CA TYR A 67 -4.83 16.04 17.50
C TYR A 67 -6.35 16.07 17.68
N ASN A 68 -6.91 15.12 18.43
CA ASN A 68 -8.34 14.99 18.67
C ASN A 68 -8.63 14.23 19.97
N ASP A 69 -9.88 13.80 20.15
CA ASP A 69 -10.35 13.09 21.34
C ASP A 69 -9.92 11.61 21.38
N MET A 70 -9.21 11.12 20.37
CA MET A 70 -8.57 9.81 20.43
C MET A 70 -7.49 9.82 21.52
N ARG A 71 -7.63 8.89 22.48
CA ARG A 71 -6.73 8.78 23.64
C ARG A 71 -5.78 7.59 23.53
N GLN A 72 -5.61 7.06 22.32
CA GLN A 72 -4.88 5.82 22.07
C GLN A 72 -3.90 6.01 20.91
N THR A 73 -2.69 5.48 21.11
CA THR A 73 -1.71 5.24 20.05
C THR A 73 -1.96 3.85 19.50
N ASP A 74 -2.14 3.75 18.18
CA ASP A 74 -2.48 2.51 17.49
C ASP A 74 -1.36 2.10 16.53
N SER A 75 -1.04 0.81 16.51
CA SER A 75 -0.10 0.23 15.54
C SER A 75 -0.74 -0.96 14.83
N PHE A 76 -1.16 -0.79 13.59
CA PHE A 76 -1.85 -1.79 12.78
C PHE A 76 -0.84 -2.75 12.15
N ASN A 77 -0.75 -3.97 12.69
CA ASN A 77 0.17 -5.01 12.23
C ASN A 77 -0.58 -6.04 11.39
N PHE A 78 -0.81 -5.78 10.11
CA PHE A 78 -1.73 -6.59 9.30
C PHE A 78 -1.00 -7.62 8.45
N GLY A 79 -1.39 -8.89 8.61
CA GLY A 79 -1.15 -9.90 7.60
C GLY A 79 -2.22 -9.75 6.51
N THR A 80 -1.81 -9.81 5.25
CA THR A 80 -2.69 -9.52 4.10
C THR A 80 -2.57 -10.59 3.02
N LEU A 81 -3.67 -10.80 2.30
CA LEU A 81 -3.76 -11.56 1.07
C LEU A 81 -4.42 -10.66 0.03
N SER A 82 -3.74 -10.44 -1.10
CA SER A 82 -4.24 -9.66 -2.23
C SER A 82 -4.30 -10.52 -3.48
N TRP A 83 -5.37 -10.38 -4.23
CA TRP A 83 -5.60 -11.07 -5.49
C TRP A 83 -6.06 -10.06 -6.55
N THR A 84 -5.39 -10.07 -7.69
CA THR A 84 -5.75 -9.26 -8.86
C THR A 84 -5.94 -10.18 -10.07
N GLU A 85 -7.00 -9.94 -10.84
CA GLU A 85 -7.34 -10.75 -12.01
C GLU A 85 -7.91 -9.90 -13.14
N HIS A 86 -7.61 -10.31 -14.38
CA HIS A 86 -8.20 -9.70 -15.56
C HIS A 86 -9.63 -10.22 -15.78
N LEU A 87 -10.56 -9.31 -16.06
CA LEU A 87 -11.92 -9.69 -16.38
C LEU A 87 -12.02 -10.11 -17.85
N GLU A 88 -12.07 -11.42 -18.12
CA GLU A 88 -12.10 -11.99 -19.48
C GLU A 88 -13.19 -11.37 -20.37
N GLN A 89 -14.35 -11.06 -19.78
CA GLN A 89 -15.50 -10.50 -20.50
C GLN A 89 -15.37 -8.99 -20.77
N PHE A 90 -14.48 -8.28 -20.07
CA PHE A 90 -14.34 -6.84 -20.12
C PHE A 90 -12.89 -6.46 -20.39
N LYS A 91 -12.52 -6.37 -21.68
CA LYS A 91 -11.14 -6.09 -22.11
C LYS A 91 -10.53 -4.90 -21.35
N GLY A 92 -9.35 -5.13 -20.76
CA GLY A 92 -8.57 -4.14 -20.01
C GLY A 92 -9.17 -3.74 -18.67
N TRP A 93 -10.18 -4.44 -18.17
CA TRP A 93 -10.65 -4.30 -16.79
C TRP A 93 -10.00 -5.36 -15.90
N ASN A 94 -9.61 -4.92 -14.70
CA ASN A 94 -9.10 -5.77 -13.64
C ASN A 94 -9.98 -5.65 -12.40
N ALA A 95 -10.12 -6.75 -11.67
CA ALA A 95 -10.66 -6.75 -10.33
C ALA A 95 -9.54 -7.02 -9.32
N ASN A 96 -9.52 -6.29 -8.22
CA ASN A 96 -8.69 -6.58 -7.05
C ASN A 96 -9.58 -6.89 -5.84
N LEU A 97 -9.14 -7.84 -5.03
CA LEU A 97 -9.61 -8.05 -3.67
C LEU A 97 -8.41 -8.22 -2.74
N THR A 98 -8.36 -7.40 -1.70
CA THR A 98 -7.37 -7.47 -0.64
C THR A 98 -8.06 -7.64 0.69
N VAL A 99 -7.65 -8.64 1.47
CA VAL A 99 -8.11 -8.86 2.84
C VAL A 99 -6.93 -8.84 3.79
N GLY A 100 -7.12 -8.25 4.96
CA GLY A 100 -6.09 -8.13 5.98
C GLY A 100 -6.65 -8.14 7.39
N ALA A 101 -5.89 -8.69 8.32
CA ALA A 101 -6.21 -8.63 9.74
C ALA A 101 -4.95 -8.71 10.59
N GLY A 102 -5.02 -8.18 11.80
CA GLY A 102 -3.96 -8.35 12.77
C GLY A 102 -4.11 -7.51 14.03
N PRO A 103 -3.16 -7.64 14.97
CA PRO A 103 -3.22 -6.94 16.24
C PRO A 103 -2.86 -5.46 16.11
N THR A 104 -3.47 -4.62 16.94
CA THR A 104 -3.20 -3.17 17.03
C THR A 104 -2.14 -2.77 18.06
N GLN A 105 -1.49 -3.75 18.69
CA GLN A 105 -0.53 -3.51 19.77
C GLN A 105 0.75 -2.82 19.27
N ASP A 106 1.23 -1.84 20.03
CA ASP A 106 2.42 -1.01 19.71
C ASP A 106 3.80 -1.71 19.92
N LYS A 107 3.81 -3.04 20.16
CA LYS A 107 5.04 -3.74 20.59
C LYS A 107 6.13 -3.76 19.52
N ILE A 108 5.77 -3.94 18.24
CA ILE A 108 6.74 -4.01 17.14
C ILE A 108 7.36 -2.64 16.88
N ARG A 109 6.53 -1.59 16.91
CA ARG A 109 6.95 -0.20 16.75
C ARG A 109 7.89 0.26 17.86
N ARG A 110 7.60 -0.05 19.14
CA ARG A 110 8.48 0.32 20.26
C ARG A 110 9.94 -0.10 20.00
N THR A 111 10.15 -1.30 19.46
CA THR A 111 11.48 -1.82 19.15
C THR A 111 12.10 -1.20 17.90
N ILE A 112 11.33 -0.91 16.84
CA ILE A 112 11.87 -0.36 15.58
C ILE A 112 12.05 1.16 15.64
N GLN A 113 11.04 1.89 16.12
CA GLN A 113 11.04 3.34 16.15
C GLN A 113 11.86 3.85 17.33
N ASN A 114 11.44 3.53 18.56
CA ASN A 114 12.06 4.14 19.74
C ASN A 114 13.44 3.56 20.05
N ASP A 115 13.66 2.25 19.86
CA ASP A 115 14.92 1.61 20.22
C ASP A 115 15.98 1.66 19.10
N PHE A 116 15.59 1.72 17.82
CA PHE A 116 16.53 1.74 16.69
C PHE A 116 16.59 3.12 16.01
N ALA A 117 15.51 3.62 15.42
CA ALA A 117 15.53 4.85 14.63
C ALA A 117 15.87 6.10 15.47
N HIS A 118 15.19 6.30 16.61
CA HIS A 118 15.44 7.46 17.49
C HIS A 118 16.85 7.44 18.11
N ARG A 119 17.41 6.26 18.40
CA ARG A 119 18.80 6.13 18.85
C ARG A 119 19.82 6.47 17.75
N LEU A 120 19.52 6.10 16.51
CA LEU A 120 20.37 6.40 15.34
C LEU A 120 20.31 7.86 14.92
N THR A 121 19.14 8.51 15.04
CA THR A 121 18.93 9.91 14.59
C THR A 121 19.00 10.95 15.71
N GLY A 122 19.19 10.53 16.97
CA GLY A 122 19.30 11.42 18.13
C GLY A 122 18.00 12.15 18.49
N GLN A 123 16.85 11.67 18.02
CA GLN A 123 15.54 12.27 18.25
C GLN A 123 14.97 11.90 19.63
N THR A 124 14.24 12.81 20.28
CA THR A 124 13.61 12.52 21.58
C THR A 124 12.52 11.48 21.46
N TYR A 125 12.33 10.71 22.53
CA TYR A 125 11.36 9.62 22.62
C TYR A 125 9.93 10.13 22.42
N VAL A 126 9.13 9.43 21.62
CA VAL A 126 7.72 9.76 21.42
C VAL A 126 6.91 9.27 22.62
N PRO A 127 6.23 10.13 23.39
CA PRO A 127 5.34 9.68 24.45
C PRO A 127 4.21 8.83 23.85
N ILE A 128 4.01 7.63 24.40
CA ILE A 128 2.91 6.74 24.06
C ILE A 128 1.89 6.86 25.20
N GLY A 129 0.63 7.20 24.89
CA GLY A 129 -0.45 7.16 25.88
C GLY A 129 -0.96 5.73 26.09
N ALA A 130 -2.28 5.58 26.15
CA ALA A 130 -2.87 4.23 26.18
C ALA A 130 -2.67 3.55 24.81
N THR A 131 -2.47 2.23 24.78
CA THR A 131 -2.39 1.47 23.53
C THR A 131 -3.68 0.67 23.35
N ARG A 132 -4.19 0.61 22.12
CA ARG A 132 -5.34 -0.24 21.79
C ARG A 132 -4.88 -1.69 21.66
N ASP A 133 -5.49 -2.57 22.46
CA ASP A 133 -5.31 -4.01 22.33
C ASP A 133 -6.56 -4.64 21.70
N ALA A 134 -6.58 -4.68 20.37
CA ALA A 134 -7.64 -5.28 19.58
C ALA A 134 -7.05 -6.10 18.42
N ILE A 135 -7.90 -6.95 17.84
CA ILE A 135 -7.67 -7.52 16.51
C ILE A 135 -8.57 -6.74 15.57
N ASP A 136 -7.95 -6.02 14.64
CA ASP A 136 -8.65 -5.26 13.63
C ASP A 136 -8.48 -5.95 12.26
N PHE A 137 -9.43 -5.69 11.36
CA PHE A 137 -9.44 -6.25 10.02
C PHE A 137 -9.89 -5.20 9.01
N MET A 138 -9.39 -5.33 7.78
CA MET A 138 -9.80 -4.53 6.64
C MET A 138 -9.91 -5.42 5.41
N THR A 139 -10.91 -5.12 4.58
CA THR A 139 -11.06 -5.63 3.23
C THR A 139 -11.16 -4.45 2.28
N SER A 140 -10.59 -4.59 1.10
CA SER A 140 -10.74 -3.62 0.03
C SER A 140 -10.86 -4.32 -1.31
N GLY A 141 -11.60 -3.71 -2.21
CA GLY A 141 -11.69 -4.19 -3.59
C GLY A 141 -11.79 -3.03 -4.56
N THR A 142 -11.25 -3.25 -5.76
CA THR A 142 -11.29 -2.28 -6.85
C THR A 142 -11.71 -2.93 -8.15
N LEU A 143 -12.33 -2.12 -9.00
CA LEU A 143 -12.56 -2.41 -10.40
C LEU A 143 -11.86 -1.31 -11.20
N THR A 144 -10.79 -1.68 -11.90
CA THR A 144 -9.88 -0.74 -12.56
C THR A 144 -9.82 -1.00 -14.06
N LYS A 145 -10.03 0.04 -14.86
CA LYS A 145 -9.90 0.04 -16.31
C LYS A 145 -8.55 0.59 -16.72
N TRP A 146 -7.78 -0.21 -17.45
CA TRP A 146 -6.51 0.15 -18.08
C TRP A 146 -6.68 0.48 -19.57
N THR A 147 -5.91 1.47 -20.02
CA THR A 147 -5.84 1.95 -21.40
C THR A 147 -4.48 2.60 -21.69
N GLY A 148 -4.16 2.76 -22.97
CA GLY A 148 -2.96 3.46 -23.39
C GLY A 148 -2.99 4.98 -23.16
N LEU A 149 -1.81 5.58 -23.03
CA LEU A 149 -1.59 7.01 -22.91
C LEU A 149 -0.20 7.37 -23.48
N LEU A 150 -0.13 8.44 -24.27
CA LEU A 150 1.11 8.94 -24.89
C LEU A 150 1.92 7.87 -25.65
N GLY A 151 1.23 6.97 -26.37
CA GLY A 151 1.88 5.92 -27.18
C GLY A 151 2.35 4.69 -26.38
N SER A 152 2.23 4.72 -25.05
CA SER A 152 2.40 3.53 -24.20
C SER A 152 1.05 2.86 -24.00
N ASP A 153 0.98 1.54 -24.20
CA ASP A 153 -0.22 0.74 -23.93
C ASP A 153 -0.36 0.43 -22.43
N ASP A 154 -1.60 0.38 -21.96
CA ASP A 154 -1.98 -0.06 -20.61
C ASP A 154 -1.26 0.63 -19.44
N VAL A 155 -0.92 1.91 -19.58
CA VAL A 155 -0.29 2.72 -18.53
C VAL A 155 -1.24 3.67 -17.81
N PHE A 156 -2.37 4.04 -18.41
CA PHE A 156 -3.37 4.90 -17.78
C PHE A 156 -4.50 4.06 -17.19
N PHE A 157 -4.93 4.42 -15.99
CA PHE A 157 -6.00 3.72 -15.30
C PHE A 157 -7.04 4.67 -14.73
N TYR A 158 -8.26 4.17 -14.61
CA TYR A 158 -9.32 4.76 -13.80
C TYR A 158 -10.23 3.67 -13.27
N GLY A 159 -10.82 3.88 -12.11
CA GLY A 159 -11.60 2.85 -11.46
C GLY A 159 -12.37 3.34 -10.25
N VAL A 160 -13.16 2.43 -9.71
CA VAL A 160 -13.90 2.61 -8.48
C VAL A 160 -13.56 1.48 -7.53
N GLY A 161 -13.66 1.74 -6.23
CA GLY A 161 -13.40 0.73 -5.24
C GLY A 161 -14.03 1.08 -3.91
N GLY A 162 -13.80 0.19 -2.96
CA GLY A 162 -14.27 0.34 -1.60
C GLY A 162 -13.30 -0.28 -0.62
N ALA A 163 -13.24 0.31 0.56
CA ALA A 163 -12.60 -0.23 1.75
C ALA A 163 -13.65 -0.42 2.83
N ALA A 164 -13.55 -1.48 3.61
CA ALA A 164 -14.44 -1.76 4.72
C ALA A 164 -13.72 -2.58 5.78
N GLY A 165 -14.01 -2.31 7.04
CA GLY A 165 -13.48 -3.11 8.13
C GLY A 165 -13.78 -2.51 9.48
N SER A 166 -13.04 -2.95 10.49
CA SER A 166 -13.20 -2.44 11.84
C SER A 166 -12.69 -1.00 11.98
N LEU A 167 -11.75 -0.56 11.13
CA LEU A 167 -11.19 0.79 11.18
C LEU A 167 -12.16 1.84 10.66
N TYR A 168 -12.55 1.74 9.40
CA TYR A 168 -13.46 2.66 8.72
C TYR A 168 -14.04 1.99 7.45
N TYR A 169 -14.97 2.69 6.80
CA TYR A 169 -15.48 2.33 5.48
C TYR A 169 -15.26 3.48 4.51
N GLU A 170 -14.88 3.19 3.27
CA GLU A 170 -14.65 4.25 2.28
C GLU A 170 -14.91 3.73 0.86
N PRO A 171 -16.02 4.10 0.23
CA PRO A 171 -16.12 4.08 -1.23
C PRO A 171 -15.27 5.19 -1.84
N TYR A 172 -14.62 4.90 -2.96
CA TYR A 172 -13.77 5.85 -3.67
C TYR A 172 -13.77 5.64 -5.18
N ALA A 173 -13.33 6.69 -5.88
CA ALA A 173 -12.93 6.64 -7.28
C ALA A 173 -11.46 7.05 -7.39
N GLN A 174 -10.75 6.47 -8.35
CA GLN A 174 -9.34 6.75 -8.58
C GLN A 174 -9.00 6.79 -10.07
N MET A 175 -7.97 7.53 -10.41
CA MET A 175 -7.39 7.55 -11.74
C MET A 175 -5.92 7.96 -11.69
N GLY A 176 -5.19 7.64 -12.75
CA GLY A 176 -3.78 7.96 -12.81
C GLY A 176 -3.07 7.27 -13.96
N PHE A 177 -1.76 7.30 -13.91
CA PHE A 177 -0.91 6.50 -14.78
C PHE A 177 0.15 5.80 -13.95
N ARG A 178 0.50 4.58 -14.37
CA ARG A 178 1.48 3.74 -13.72
C ARG A 178 2.59 3.43 -14.71
N ARG A 179 3.82 3.69 -14.28
CA ARG A 179 5.04 3.41 -15.04
C ARG A 179 5.00 3.92 -16.49
N LEU A 180 4.68 5.19 -16.64
CA LEU A 180 4.75 5.90 -17.91
C LEU A 180 6.21 6.21 -18.27
N SER A 181 6.59 5.96 -19.52
CA SER A 181 7.88 6.36 -20.07
C SER A 181 7.80 7.77 -20.65
N LEU A 182 8.12 8.79 -19.85
CA LEU A 182 8.11 10.19 -20.33
C LEU A 182 9.39 10.61 -21.06
N LEU A 183 10.44 9.80 -20.99
CA LEU A 183 11.78 10.12 -21.47
C LEU A 183 12.15 9.35 -22.74
N GLU A 184 11.17 8.94 -23.56
CA GLU A 184 11.42 8.15 -24.79
C GLU A 184 12.40 8.82 -25.77
N PHE A 185 12.55 10.14 -25.70
CA PHE A 185 13.54 10.90 -26.47
C PHE A 185 15.00 10.64 -26.03
N LEU A 186 15.23 9.98 -24.90
CA LEU A 186 16.54 9.54 -24.39
C LEU A 186 16.54 8.02 -24.17
N PRO A 187 16.84 7.21 -25.20
CA PRO A 187 16.67 5.75 -25.19
C PRO A 187 17.37 5.04 -24.00
N VAL A 188 18.56 5.49 -23.64
CA VAL A 188 19.36 4.91 -22.54
C VAL A 188 18.68 5.14 -21.18
N VAL A 189 17.92 6.23 -21.02
CA VAL A 189 17.25 6.59 -19.77
C VAL A 189 15.83 6.04 -19.74
N SER A 190 15.13 6.05 -20.89
CA SER A 190 13.77 5.53 -21.04
C SER A 190 13.66 4.03 -20.81
N ASP A 191 14.77 3.29 -20.78
CA ASP A 191 14.73 1.86 -20.49
C ASP A 191 14.64 1.59 -18.98
N TYR A 192 15.08 2.55 -18.17
CA TYR A 192 15.24 2.38 -16.73
C TYR A 192 14.39 3.29 -15.87
N ILE A 193 13.90 4.42 -16.37
CA ILE A 193 13.13 5.39 -15.56
C ILE A 193 11.66 5.34 -15.94
N ARG A 194 10.78 5.31 -14.94
CA ARG A 194 9.33 5.34 -15.10
C ARG A 194 8.68 6.31 -14.13
N PHE A 195 7.60 6.94 -14.57
CA PHE A 195 6.84 7.92 -13.80
C PHE A 195 5.45 7.38 -13.51
N SER A 196 4.95 7.61 -12.31
CA SER A 196 3.57 7.27 -11.96
C SER A 196 2.91 8.41 -11.23
N ALA A 197 1.61 8.55 -11.40
CA ALA A 197 0.79 9.49 -10.65
C ALA A 197 -0.61 8.91 -10.42
N LEU A 198 -1.20 9.22 -9.28
CA LEU A 198 -2.52 8.77 -8.88
C LEU A 198 -3.26 9.91 -8.20
N ALA A 199 -4.54 10.03 -8.50
CA ALA A 199 -5.50 10.83 -7.77
C ALA A 199 -6.66 9.93 -7.31
N ARG A 200 -7.06 10.07 -6.05
CA ARG A 200 -8.20 9.36 -5.47
C ARG A 200 -9.09 10.35 -4.74
N ALA A 201 -10.39 10.17 -4.88
CA ALA A 201 -11.40 10.87 -4.11
C ALA A 201 -12.36 9.85 -3.49
N GLY A 202 -12.57 9.95 -2.19
CA GLY A 202 -13.35 9.00 -1.40
C GLY A 202 -14.22 9.67 -0.35
N ARG A 203 -15.08 8.86 0.25
CA ARG A 203 -15.98 9.29 1.33
C ARG A 203 -15.84 8.35 2.53
N PRO A 204 -15.02 8.70 3.52
CA PRO A 204 -14.89 7.89 4.72
C PRO A 204 -16.17 7.90 5.56
N PHE A 205 -16.45 6.78 6.20
CA PHE A 205 -17.47 6.59 7.22
C PHE A 205 -16.84 5.89 8.42
N SER A 206 -17.28 6.28 9.61
CA SER A 206 -16.74 5.76 10.87
C SER A 206 -16.86 4.24 10.96
N GLY A 207 -15.81 3.60 11.48
CA GLY A 207 -15.80 2.19 11.85
C GLY A 207 -16.01 1.97 13.34
N ALA A 208 -15.70 0.76 13.79
CA ALA A 208 -15.70 0.39 15.20
C ALA A 208 -14.47 0.93 15.96
N ALA A 209 -13.35 1.15 15.26
CA ALA A 209 -12.13 1.72 15.82
C ALA A 209 -12.08 3.24 15.66
N PHE A 210 -12.40 3.76 14.46
CA PHE A 210 -12.39 5.20 14.21
C PHE A 210 -13.81 5.76 14.17
N HIS A 211 -14.19 6.45 15.24
CA HIS A 211 -15.49 7.10 15.36
C HIS A 211 -15.52 8.50 14.72
N GLU A 212 -14.36 9.14 14.57
CA GLU A 212 -14.20 10.48 14.01
C GLU A 212 -13.34 10.39 12.74
N VAL A 213 -13.99 10.43 11.58
CA VAL A 213 -13.34 10.43 10.27
C VAL A 213 -13.79 11.64 9.46
N ALA A 214 -12.95 12.08 8.53
CA ALA A 214 -13.26 13.17 7.62
C ALA A 214 -14.46 12.84 6.73
N ASN A 215 -15.28 13.83 6.42
CA ASN A 215 -16.45 13.66 5.54
C ASN A 215 -16.08 13.32 4.08
N TYR A 216 -14.86 13.68 3.66
CA TYR A 216 -14.32 13.42 2.33
C TYR A 216 -12.81 13.18 2.47
N SER A 217 -12.28 12.29 1.64
CA SER A 217 -10.84 12.09 1.48
C SER A 217 -10.43 12.39 0.04
N TYR A 218 -9.31 13.09 -0.11
CA TYR A 218 -8.64 13.36 -1.38
C TYR A 218 -7.17 13.02 -1.23
N LEU A 219 -6.68 12.14 -2.10
CA LEU A 219 -5.30 11.67 -2.08
C LEU A 219 -4.67 11.88 -3.45
N GLY A 220 -3.48 12.46 -3.46
CA GLY A 220 -2.62 12.60 -4.62
C GLY A 220 -1.29 11.90 -4.38
N GLN A 221 -0.86 11.07 -5.32
CA GLN A 221 0.43 10.39 -5.29
C GLN A 221 1.20 10.63 -6.58
N ALA A 222 2.50 10.78 -6.46
CA ALA A 222 3.44 10.79 -7.59
C ALA A 222 4.68 9.98 -7.23
N SER A 223 5.23 9.25 -8.19
CA SER A 223 6.42 8.45 -7.96
C SER A 223 7.32 8.36 -9.18
N ILE A 224 8.60 8.10 -8.91
CA ILE A 224 9.62 7.81 -9.91
C ILE A 224 10.24 6.46 -9.55
N GLY A 225 10.23 5.54 -10.51
CA GLY A 225 10.82 4.22 -10.39
C GLY A 225 12.02 4.04 -11.30
N ILE A 226 13.09 3.48 -10.78
CA ILE A 226 14.27 3.02 -11.52
C ILE A 226 14.27 1.49 -11.51
N GLY A 227 14.26 0.84 -12.68
CA GLY A 227 14.18 -0.62 -12.76
C GLY A 227 14.47 -1.16 -14.15
N ASN A 228 14.54 -2.48 -14.30
CA ASN A 228 14.72 -3.13 -15.61
C ASN A 228 13.38 -3.37 -16.32
N TYR A 229 12.80 -2.32 -16.89
CA TYR A 229 11.46 -2.38 -17.49
C TYR A 229 11.42 -3.03 -18.88
N ARG A 230 12.47 -2.87 -19.70
CA ARG A 230 12.63 -3.65 -20.94
C ARG A 230 13.32 -4.97 -20.63
N ARG A 231 12.53 -6.02 -20.42
CA ARG A 231 13.03 -7.37 -20.13
C ARG A 231 13.73 -7.98 -21.36
N THR A 232 14.89 -8.56 -21.17
CA THR A 232 15.35 -9.72 -21.95
C THR A 232 14.90 -11.01 -21.26
N ASN A 233 14.64 -12.09 -22.00
CA ASN A 233 13.95 -13.31 -21.54
C ASN A 233 14.57 -14.05 -20.32
N CYS A 234 15.68 -13.59 -19.77
CA CYS A 234 16.39 -14.22 -18.66
C CYS A 234 16.56 -13.34 -17.41
N ASP A 235 16.09 -12.09 -17.42
CA ASP A 235 16.42 -11.15 -16.35
C ASP A 235 15.43 -11.19 -15.18
N THR A 236 15.94 -11.26 -13.96
CA THR A 236 15.16 -11.11 -12.74
C THR A 236 14.67 -9.66 -12.63
N PRO A 237 13.36 -9.41 -12.49
CA PRO A 237 12.84 -8.05 -12.40
C PRO A 237 13.25 -7.40 -11.09
N TRP A 238 13.65 -6.14 -11.15
CA TRP A 238 13.95 -5.30 -10.01
C TRP A 238 13.50 -3.86 -10.25
N GLU A 239 13.15 -3.18 -9.17
CA GLU A 239 12.69 -1.79 -9.23
C GLU A 239 12.98 -1.12 -7.88
N ILE A 240 13.48 0.10 -7.91
CA ILE A 240 13.56 1.01 -6.77
C ILE A 240 12.63 2.16 -7.08
N GLU A 241 11.66 2.42 -6.22
CA GLU A 241 10.66 3.46 -6.43
C GLU A 241 10.61 4.41 -5.24
N VAL A 242 10.56 5.70 -5.54
CA VAL A 242 10.39 6.75 -4.54
C VAL A 242 9.14 7.53 -4.87
N GLY A 243 8.29 7.73 -3.87
CA GLY A 243 6.99 8.36 -4.00
C GLY A 243 6.78 9.52 -3.03
N LEU A 244 5.88 10.41 -3.41
CA LEU A 244 5.33 11.46 -2.59
C LEU A 244 3.81 11.30 -2.55
N THR A 245 3.25 11.36 -1.36
CA THR A 245 1.80 11.31 -1.13
C THR A 245 1.37 12.62 -0.47
N ALA A 246 0.26 13.19 -0.93
CA ALA A 246 -0.47 14.24 -0.24
C ALA A 246 -1.89 13.76 0.01
N ASP A 247 -2.27 13.67 1.28
CA ASP A 247 -3.59 13.23 1.73
C ASP A 247 -4.30 14.41 2.42
N SER A 248 -5.58 14.59 2.14
CA SER A 248 -6.42 15.53 2.88
C SER A 248 -6.59 15.15 4.34
N GLY A 249 -6.33 13.88 4.69
CA GLY A 249 -6.45 13.31 6.03
C GLY A 249 -7.65 12.39 6.15
N LEU A 250 -7.46 11.28 6.86
CA LEU A 250 -8.55 10.41 7.32
C LEU A 250 -9.19 10.94 8.62
N PHE A 251 -8.37 11.53 9.48
CA PHE A 251 -8.77 12.00 10.81
C PHE A 251 -9.10 13.50 10.81
N VAL A 252 -9.93 13.89 11.78
CA VAL A 252 -10.30 15.29 12.03
C VAL A 252 -9.78 15.74 13.38
N ASP A 253 -9.55 17.05 13.54
CA ASP A 253 -9.23 17.67 14.82
C ASP A 253 -10.50 17.93 15.67
N HIS A 254 -10.32 18.47 16.88
CA HIS A 254 -11.44 18.84 17.78
C HIS A 254 -12.44 19.86 17.19
N ARG A 255 -12.10 20.54 16.09
CA ARG A 255 -12.99 21.48 15.37
C ARG A 255 -13.70 20.81 14.19
N GLY A 256 -13.38 19.56 13.89
CA GLY A 256 -13.85 18.83 12.72
C GLY A 256 -13.05 19.12 11.45
N ASP A 257 -11.91 19.82 11.56
CA ASP A 257 -11.05 20.13 10.42
C ASP A 257 -10.15 18.93 10.09
N SER A 258 -10.02 18.59 8.80
CA SER A 258 -9.26 17.44 8.34
C SER A 258 -7.76 17.59 8.56
N LEU A 259 -7.12 16.55 9.10
CA LEU A 259 -5.68 16.50 9.37
C LEU A 259 -4.93 16.13 8.09
N LYS A 260 -4.53 17.15 7.33
CA LYS A 260 -3.75 16.95 6.09
C LYS A 260 -2.38 16.35 6.38
N GLU A 261 -2.01 15.37 5.56
CA GLU A 261 -0.76 14.62 5.71
C GLU A 261 0.03 14.57 4.40
N ARG A 262 1.36 14.46 4.53
CA ARG A 262 2.28 14.37 3.40
C ARG A 262 3.32 13.33 3.74
N PHE A 263 3.50 12.38 2.84
CA PHE A 263 4.40 11.25 3.05
C PHE A 263 5.46 11.18 1.97
N VAL A 264 6.64 10.70 2.37
CA VAL A 264 7.68 10.18 1.48
C VAL A 264 7.67 8.68 1.60
N THR A 265 7.73 8.00 0.46
CA THR A 265 7.71 6.54 0.39
C THR A 265 8.89 6.05 -0.43
N ALA A 266 9.49 4.94 -0.01
CA ALA A 266 10.53 4.26 -0.75
C ALA A 266 10.21 2.76 -0.80
N ALA A 267 10.27 2.19 -2.00
CA ALA A 267 10.03 0.78 -2.24
C ALA A 267 11.20 0.17 -3.02
N VAL A 268 11.53 -1.07 -2.68
CA VAL A 268 12.49 -1.90 -3.41
C VAL A 268 11.79 -3.22 -3.73
N ARG A 269 11.76 -3.55 -5.01
CA ARG A 269 11.29 -4.83 -5.53
C ARG A 269 12.46 -5.59 -6.13
N TYR A 270 12.52 -6.86 -5.81
CA TYR A 270 13.44 -7.80 -6.42
C TYR A 270 12.74 -9.15 -6.55
N SER A 271 12.56 -9.63 -7.78
CA SER A 271 11.84 -10.87 -8.08
C SER A 271 10.41 -10.83 -7.50
N ALA A 272 10.03 -11.84 -6.72
CA ALA A 272 8.74 -11.96 -6.04
C ALA A 272 8.58 -11.07 -4.80
N VAL A 273 9.64 -10.42 -4.32
CA VAL A 273 9.65 -9.73 -3.02
C VAL A 273 9.62 -8.24 -3.23
N THR A 274 8.73 -7.55 -2.52
CA THR A 274 8.75 -6.09 -2.40
C THR A 274 8.83 -5.69 -0.94
N VAL A 275 9.73 -4.76 -0.65
CA VAL A 275 9.84 -4.09 0.64
C VAL A 275 9.55 -2.62 0.41
N GLU A 276 8.69 -2.05 1.23
CA GLU A 276 8.28 -0.65 1.15
C GLU A 276 8.31 -0.03 2.55
N THR A 277 8.66 1.25 2.62
CA THR A 277 8.56 2.03 3.84
C THR A 277 8.15 3.47 3.51
N TRP A 278 7.43 4.11 4.43
CA TRP A 278 6.97 5.48 4.29
C TRP A 278 7.04 6.22 5.61
N ASN A 279 7.07 7.54 5.52
CA ASN A 279 7.21 8.44 6.66
C ASN A 279 6.64 9.83 6.36
N ASP A 280 6.13 10.52 7.37
CA ASP A 280 5.53 11.86 7.30
C ASP A 280 6.53 13.02 7.49
N LEU A 281 7.83 12.78 7.24
CA LEU A 281 8.94 13.72 7.42
C LEU A 281 8.71 15.12 6.81
N ILE A 282 7.84 15.26 5.81
CA ILE A 282 7.54 16.53 5.13
C ILE A 282 6.63 17.45 5.97
N ASN A 283 5.83 16.90 6.87
CA ASN A 283 4.80 17.66 7.57
C ASN A 283 5.35 18.63 8.63
N GLN A 284 6.62 18.51 9.04
CA GLN A 284 7.24 19.30 10.12
C GLN A 284 6.43 19.34 11.43
N LYS A 285 5.43 18.48 11.59
CA LYS A 285 4.68 18.25 12.84
C LYS A 285 5.44 17.23 13.71
N ASP A 286 6.73 17.50 13.97
CA ASP A 286 7.61 17.02 15.08
C ASP A 286 7.70 15.51 15.45
N TYR A 287 8.79 15.19 16.17
CA TYR A 287 9.00 14.15 17.19
C TYR A 287 8.22 12.81 17.21
N GLY A 288 7.78 12.29 16.08
CA GLY A 288 7.40 10.88 16.00
C GLY A 288 7.03 10.50 14.58
N PRO A 289 7.86 9.73 13.86
CA PRO A 289 7.52 9.38 12.49
C PRO A 289 6.22 8.58 12.50
N THR A 290 5.24 9.01 11.72
CA THR A 290 4.20 8.12 11.19
C THR A 290 4.94 7.17 10.25
N PHE A 291 5.63 6.20 10.84
CA PHE A 291 6.45 5.23 10.15
C PHE A 291 5.57 4.04 9.83
N GLY A 292 5.59 3.64 8.57
CA GLY A 292 5.12 2.33 8.21
C GLY A 292 6.07 1.61 7.30
N ALA A 293 5.89 0.30 7.28
CA ALA A 293 6.63 -0.59 6.43
C ALA A 293 5.74 -1.73 5.98
N ARG A 294 5.99 -2.21 4.77
CA ARG A 294 5.30 -3.34 4.18
C ARG A 294 6.30 -4.26 3.50
N VAL A 295 6.10 -5.55 3.70
CA VAL A 295 6.78 -6.60 2.94
C VAL A 295 5.72 -7.43 2.24
N THR A 296 5.92 -7.69 0.95
CA THR A 296 5.01 -8.51 0.15
C THR A 296 5.76 -9.57 -0.63
N LEU A 297 5.08 -10.68 -0.87
CA LEU A 297 5.55 -11.86 -1.57
C LEU A 297 4.53 -12.27 -2.63
N ASP A 298 4.91 -12.14 -3.90
CA ASP A 298 4.13 -12.63 -5.04
C ASP A 298 4.26 -14.17 -5.13
N VAL A 299 3.24 -14.84 -4.60
CA VAL A 299 3.20 -16.30 -4.54
C VAL A 299 2.92 -16.89 -5.92
N LEU A 300 2.18 -16.16 -6.76
CA LEU A 300 1.87 -16.61 -8.11
C LEU A 300 3.14 -16.62 -8.98
N TYR A 301 3.95 -15.55 -8.93
CA TYR A 301 5.24 -15.52 -9.62
C TYR A 301 6.18 -16.66 -9.17
N LEU A 302 6.22 -16.97 -7.87
CA LEU A 302 7.04 -18.07 -7.36
C LEU A 302 6.54 -19.43 -7.86
N TYR A 303 5.22 -19.62 -7.88
CA TYR A 303 4.61 -20.85 -8.38
C TYR A 303 4.98 -21.09 -9.85
N ASP A 304 4.81 -20.09 -10.71
CA ASP A 304 5.10 -20.21 -12.14
C ASP A 304 6.58 -20.56 -12.40
N ARG A 305 7.50 -19.90 -11.68
CA ARG A 305 8.94 -20.20 -11.77
C ARG A 305 9.30 -21.62 -11.35
N LEU A 306 8.61 -22.16 -10.34
CA LEU A 306 8.83 -23.53 -9.89
C LEU A 306 8.29 -24.54 -10.91
N VAL A 307 7.11 -24.29 -11.47
CA VAL A 307 6.51 -25.17 -12.49
C VAL A 307 7.34 -25.18 -13.77
N ASP A 308 7.82 -24.03 -14.24
CA ASP A 308 8.66 -23.93 -15.44
C ASP A 308 10.06 -24.58 -15.28
N SER A 309 10.45 -24.94 -14.05
CA SER A 309 11.73 -25.60 -13.75
C SER A 309 11.66 -27.13 -13.78
N TYR A 310 10.48 -27.71 -14.02
CA TYR A 310 10.23 -29.16 -14.14
C TYR A 310 9.82 -29.54 -15.57
#